data_AF-A0A645JIN9-F1
#
_entry.id   AF-A0A645JIN9-F1
#
_cell.length_a   1.000
_cell.length_b   1.000
_cell.length_c   1.000
_cell.angle_alpha   90.00
_cell.angle_beta   90.00
_cell.angle_gamma   90.00
#
_symmetry.space_group_name_H-M   'P 1'
#
loop_
_entity.id
_entity.type
_entity.pdbx_description
1 polymer ?
#
loop_
_entity_poly.entity_id
_entity_poly.type
_entity_poly.pdbx_seq_one_letter_code
_entity_poly.pdbx_strand_id
1 'polypeptide(L)'
;MALFPLGAYFPGYTLTAALTGLTYGLLLYRRPKSWGRILTAVLIVGLVLNLGLNTVWIQMTTGKAYMALLVPRVVKSLTMVPIMTLLIRFAWEKLCPLATKFAE
;
A
#
# COMPACT_ATOMS: atom_id res chain seq x y z
N MET A 1 3.92 7.20 -19.01
CA MET A 1 4.94 6.76 -19.98
C MET A 1 6.03 7.79 -20.27
N ALA A 2 5.89 9.07 -19.87
CA ALA A 2 6.84 10.12 -20.28
C ALA A 2 8.18 10.17 -19.50
N LEU A 3 8.28 9.58 -18.29
CA LEU A 3 9.49 9.67 -17.44
C LEU A 3 10.15 8.32 -17.13
N PHE A 4 9.40 7.22 -17.11
CA PHE A 4 9.91 5.86 -16.85
C PHE A 4 9.16 4.84 -17.73
N PRO A 5 9.71 4.42 -18.88
CA PRO A 5 9.05 3.50 -19.82
C PRO A 5 9.29 2.03 -19.42
N LEU A 6 9.00 1.67 -18.17
CA LEU A 6 9.14 0.29 -17.67
C LEU A 6 7.77 -0.41 -17.70
N GLY A 7 7.43 -0.98 -18.87
CA GLY A 7 6.26 -1.85 -19.05
C GLY A 7 4.97 -1.14 -19.46
N ALA A 8 3.95 -1.92 -19.80
CA ALA A 8 2.65 -1.42 -20.26
C ALA A 8 1.85 -0.74 -19.13
N TYR A 9 1.29 0.43 -19.42
CA TYR A 9 0.48 1.19 -18.47
C TYR A 9 -0.93 0.63 -18.46
N PHE A 10 -1.42 0.26 -17.27
CA PHE A 10 -2.79 -0.16 -17.08
C PHE A 10 -3.46 0.74 -16.02
N PRO A 11 -4.58 1.41 -16.36
CA PRO A 11 -5.20 2.41 -15.48
C PRO A 11 -5.67 1.83 -14.14
N GLY A 12 -6.00 0.52 -14.10
CA GLY A 12 -6.37 -0.16 -12.85
C GLY A 12 -5.29 -0.08 -11.76
N TYR A 13 -4.00 -0.10 -12.11
CA TYR A 13 -2.92 0.08 -11.11
C TYR A 13 -2.89 1.50 -10.53
N THR A 14 -3.30 2.49 -11.32
CA THR A 14 -3.39 3.88 -10.86
C THR A 14 -4.58 4.05 -9.93
N LEU A 15 -5.70 3.37 -10.24
CA LEU A 15 -6.86 3.30 -9.35
C LEU A 15 -6.51 2.66 -8.00
N THR A 16 -5.77 1.54 -8.00
CA THR A 16 -5.29 0.91 -6.75
C THR A 16 -4.43 1.88 -5.94
N ALA A 17 -3.55 2.64 -6.58
CA ALA A 17 -2.70 3.63 -5.90
C ALA A 17 -3.54 4.77 -5.28
N ALA A 18 -4.53 5.29 -6.01
CA ALA A 18 -5.44 6.31 -5.49
C ALA A 18 -6.24 5.80 -4.28
N LEU A 19 -6.81 4.59 -4.38
CA LEU A 19 -7.55 3.96 -3.27
C LEU A 19 -6.66 3.68 -2.06
N THR A 20 -5.39 3.33 -2.29
CA THR A 20 -4.42 3.12 -1.21
C THR A 20 -4.18 4.41 -0.43
N GLY A 21 -3.92 5.51 -1.14
CA GLY A 21 -3.77 6.83 -0.52
C GLY A 21 -5.04 7.27 0.22
N LEU A 22 -6.22 7.01 -0.35
CA LEU A 22 -7.50 7.33 0.24
C LEU A 22 -7.77 6.51 1.52
N THR A 23 -7.44 5.21 1.52
CA THR A 23 -7.60 4.32 2.68
C THR A 23 -6.72 4.74 3.85
N TYR A 24 -5.44 5.03 3.58
CA TYR A 24 -4.55 5.56 4.61
C TYR A 24 -4.96 6.97 5.05
N GLY A 25 -5.40 7.82 4.12
CA GLY A 25 -5.95 9.14 4.44
C GLY A 25 -7.13 9.04 5.41
N LEU A 26 -8.15 8.27 5.10
CA LEU A 26 -9.36 8.18 5.95
C LEU A 26 -9.08 7.55 7.32
N LEU A 27 -8.25 6.50 7.39
CA LEU A 27 -8.02 5.76 8.64
C LEU A 27 -6.99 6.43 9.56
N LEU A 28 -6.03 7.16 8.99
CA LEU A 28 -4.90 7.72 9.73
C LEU A 28 -4.99 9.25 9.93
N TYR A 29 -5.87 9.95 9.23
CA TYR A 29 -6.01 11.41 9.34
C TYR A 29 -6.76 11.85 10.60
N ARG A 30 -6.17 12.78 11.36
CA ARG A 30 -6.75 13.48 12.55
C ARG A 30 -7.27 12.62 13.71
N ARG A 31 -6.89 11.34 13.83
CA ARG A 31 -7.31 10.46 14.94
C ARG A 31 -6.12 9.99 15.79
N PRO A 32 -6.31 9.68 17.09
CA PRO A 32 -5.28 9.01 17.88
C PRO A 32 -4.98 7.64 17.25
N LYS A 33 -3.72 7.46 16.86
CA LYS A 33 -3.22 6.32 16.08
C LYS A 33 -2.92 5.15 17.03
N SER A 34 -3.97 4.41 17.37
CA SER A 34 -3.86 3.14 18.10
C SER A 34 -3.30 2.04 17.20
N TRP A 35 -2.54 1.10 17.78
CA TRP A 35 -1.97 -0.09 17.12
C TRP A 35 -3.00 -0.81 16.26
N GLY A 36 -4.23 -0.96 16.77
CA GLY A 36 -5.31 -1.63 16.06
C GLY A 36 -5.67 -0.94 14.73
N ARG A 37 -5.71 0.40 14.69
CA ARG A 37 -6.07 1.14 13.46
C ARG A 37 -5.00 1.06 12.38
N ILE A 38 -3.72 1.15 12.77
CA ILE A 38 -2.61 1.01 11.83
C ILE A 38 -2.67 -0.39 11.21
N LEU A 39 -2.86 -1.42 12.05
CA LEU A 39 -2.97 -2.79 11.58
C LEU A 39 -4.16 -2.98 10.64
N THR A 40 -5.35 -2.47 10.99
CA THR A 40 -6.53 -2.55 10.09
C THR A 40 -6.29 -1.85 8.77
N ALA A 41 -5.69 -0.65 8.77
CA ALA A 41 -5.39 0.09 7.55
C ALA A 41 -4.42 -0.69 6.64
N VAL A 42 -3.33 -1.19 7.22
CA VAL A 42 -2.32 -1.96 6.49
C VAL A 42 -2.89 -3.30 6.00
N LEU A 43 -3.77 -3.95 6.77
CA LEU A 43 -4.47 -5.17 6.34
C LEU A 43 -5.44 -4.91 5.19
N ILE A 44 -6.24 -3.85 5.24
CA ILE A 44 -7.16 -3.50 4.14
C ILE A 44 -6.36 -3.22 2.87
N VAL A 45 -5.32 -2.41 2.97
CA VAL A 45 -4.47 -2.09 1.81
C VAL A 45 -3.74 -3.34 1.30
N GLY A 46 -3.18 -4.15 2.18
CA GLY A 46 -2.44 -5.37 1.83
C GLY A 46 -3.32 -6.43 1.19
N LEU A 47 -4.46 -6.76 1.81
CA LEU A 47 -5.34 -7.84 1.38
C LEU A 47 -6.29 -7.41 0.25
N VAL A 48 -6.96 -6.27 0.38
CA VAL A 48 -8.01 -5.88 -0.56
C VAL A 48 -7.41 -5.22 -1.80
N LEU A 49 -6.55 -4.22 -1.60
CA LEU A 49 -6.01 -3.44 -2.72
C LEU A 49 -4.82 -4.16 -3.37
N ASN A 50 -3.87 -4.65 -2.57
CA ASN A 50 -2.65 -5.26 -3.10
C ASN A 50 -2.85 -6.72 -3.54
N LEU A 51 -3.55 -7.53 -2.76
CA LEU A 51 -3.84 -8.91 -3.15
C LEU A 51 -5.06 -9.00 -4.06
N GLY A 52 -6.19 -8.37 -3.71
CA GLY A 52 -7.41 -8.43 -4.50
C GLY A 52 -7.29 -7.70 -5.84
N LEU A 53 -7.29 -6.36 -5.80
CA LEU A 53 -7.31 -5.53 -7.01
C LEU A 53 -6.12 -5.80 -7.94
N ASN A 54 -4.89 -5.84 -7.43
CA ASN A 54 -3.73 -6.07 -8.32
C ASN A 54 -3.69 -7.48 -8.91
N THR A 55 -4.35 -8.48 -8.30
CA THR A 55 -4.49 -9.81 -8.91
C THR A 55 -5.51 -9.77 -10.03
N VAL A 56 -6.65 -9.09 -9.83
CA VAL A 56 -7.66 -8.89 -10.88
C VAL A 56 -7.03 -8.21 -12.10
N TRP A 57 -6.23 -7.16 -11.88
CA TRP A 57 -5.53 -6.47 -12.97
C TRP A 57 -4.53 -7.38 -13.69
N ILE A 58 -3.75 -8.20 -12.96
CA ILE A 58 -2.84 -9.16 -13.60
C ILE A 58 -3.59 -10.23 -14.38
N GLN A 59 -4.69 -10.75 -13.85
CA GLN A 59 -5.49 -11.74 -14.56
C GLN A 59 -5.98 -11.18 -15.91
N MET A 60 -6.36 -9.89 -15.94
CA MET A 60 -6.77 -9.21 -17.17
C MET A 60 -5.60 -8.96 -18.14
N THR A 61 -4.40 -8.62 -17.64
CA THR A 61 -3.26 -8.27 -18.51
C THR A 61 -2.41 -9.46 -18.95
N THR A 62 -2.33 -10.51 -18.14
CA THR A 62 -1.34 -11.60 -18.31
C THR A 62 -2.00 -12.98 -18.42
N GLY A 63 -3.34 -13.06 -18.27
CA GLY A 63 -4.09 -14.30 -18.40
C GLY A 63 -3.68 -15.36 -17.36
N LYS A 64 -3.47 -16.62 -17.81
CA LYS A 64 -3.25 -17.79 -16.93
C LYS A 64 -1.94 -17.78 -16.14
N ALA A 65 -0.98 -16.91 -16.47
CA ALA A 65 0.28 -16.78 -15.74
C ALA A 65 0.13 -16.11 -14.35
N TYR A 66 -1.05 -15.58 -14.02
CA TYR A 66 -1.30 -14.92 -12.73
C TYR A 66 -1.12 -15.84 -11.51
N MET A 67 -1.38 -17.14 -11.67
CA MET A 67 -1.37 -18.11 -10.57
C MET A 67 0.05 -18.34 -10.01
N ALA A 68 1.07 -18.28 -10.87
CA ALA A 68 2.47 -18.33 -10.46
C ALA A 68 2.93 -17.04 -9.74
N LEU A 69 2.34 -15.90 -10.09
CA LEU A 69 2.64 -14.60 -9.50
C LEU A 69 1.85 -14.32 -8.21
N LEU A 70 0.78 -15.07 -7.97
CA LEU A 70 -0.06 -14.94 -6.79
C LEU A 70 0.64 -15.36 -5.50
N VAL A 71 1.31 -16.52 -5.50
CA VAL A 71 2.00 -17.04 -4.31
C VAL A 71 3.10 -16.08 -3.83
N PRO A 72 4.00 -15.56 -4.70
CA PRO A 72 4.96 -14.53 -4.31
C PRO A 72 4.31 -13.27 -3.75
N ARG A 73 3.14 -12.86 -4.27
CA ARG A 73 2.42 -11.66 -3.82
C ARG A 73 1.76 -11.82 -2.46
N VAL A 74 1.25 -13.02 -2.17
CA VAL A 74 0.71 -13.39 -0.86
C VAL A 74 1.83 -13.28 0.18
N VAL A 75 2.95 -13.96 -0.07
CA VAL A 75 4.12 -13.96 0.81
C VAL A 75 4.66 -12.55 1.01
N LYS A 76 4.82 -11.78 -0.08
CA LYS A 76 5.25 -10.38 -0.03
C LYS A 76 4.29 -9.53 0.80
N SER A 77 2.98 -9.60 0.56
CA SER A 77 2.03 -8.74 1.29
C SER A 77 1.99 -9.08 2.78
N LEU A 78 2.00 -10.37 3.14
CA LEU A 78 2.05 -10.83 4.54
C LEU A 78 3.31 -10.37 5.26
N THR A 79 4.47 -10.46 4.62
CA THR A 79 5.74 -9.96 5.19
C THR A 79 5.80 -8.43 5.23
N MET A 80 5.14 -7.74 4.29
CA MET A 80 5.12 -6.29 4.26
C MET A 80 4.20 -5.68 5.33
N VAL A 81 3.15 -6.40 5.78
CA VAL A 81 2.22 -5.92 6.82
C VAL A 81 2.93 -5.49 8.12
N PRO A 82 3.77 -6.32 8.76
CA PRO A 82 4.49 -5.90 9.98
C PRO A 82 5.49 -4.78 9.69
N ILE A 83 6.17 -4.83 8.54
CA ILE A 83 7.16 -3.81 8.14
C ILE A 83 6.48 -2.44 7.99
N MET A 84 5.37 -2.36 7.25
CA MET A 84 4.62 -1.12 7.05
C MET A 84 4.04 -0.59 8.36
N THR A 85 3.54 -1.48 9.22
CA THR A 85 3.00 -1.10 10.53
C THR A 85 4.08 -0.44 11.39
N LEU A 86 5.27 -1.03 11.45
CA LEU A 86 6.42 -0.48 12.18
C LEU A 86 6.92 0.82 11.55
N LEU A 87 7.04 0.89 10.22
CA LEU A 87 7.47 2.08 9.51
C LEU A 87 6.55 3.27 9.75
N ILE A 88 5.23 3.08 9.63
CA ILE A 88 4.24 4.14 9.88
C ILE A 88 4.38 4.66 11.30
N ARG A 89 4.63 3.76 12.26
CA ARG A 89 4.83 4.15 13.66
C ARG A 89 6.12 4.93 13.88
N PHE A 90 7.25 4.43 13.39
CA PHE A 90 8.54 5.12 13.49
C PHE A 90 8.55 6.47 12.78
N ALA A 91 7.94 6.54 11.60
CA ALA A 91 7.78 7.80 10.87
C ALA A 91 6.94 8.80 11.67
N TRP A 92 5.91 8.34 12.38
CA TRP A 92 5.14 9.24 13.23
C TRP A 92 5.92 9.73 14.46
N GLU A 93 6.62 8.83 15.16
CA GLU A 93 7.34 9.18 16.39
C GLU A 93 8.58 10.03 16.13
N LYS A 94 9.29 9.82 15.02
CA LYS A 94 10.56 10.53 14.73
C LYS A 94 10.44 11.58 13.63
N LEU A 95 9.69 11.31 12.57
CA LEU A 95 9.64 12.21 11.41
C LEU A 95 8.67 13.38 11.64
N CYS A 96 7.56 13.17 12.34
CA CYS A 96 6.59 14.23 12.63
C CYS A 96 7.18 15.37 13.49
N PRO A 97 7.89 15.10 14.61
CA PRO A 97 8.54 16.17 15.38
C PRO A 97 9.74 16.79 14.65
N LEU A 98 10.44 16.01 13.82
CA LEU A 98 11.55 16.50 13.02
C LEU A 98 11.09 17.45 11.91
N ALA A 99 9.99 17.11 11.23
CA ALA A 99 9.39 17.94 10.19
C ALA A 99 8.87 19.28 10.74
N THR A 100 8.29 19.29 11.94
CA THR A 100 7.92 20.55 12.61
C THR A 100 9.16 21.36 13.00
N LYS A 101 10.25 20.71 13.42
CA LYS A 101 11.50 21.38 13.83
C LYS A 101 12.29 21.98 12.66
N PHE A 102 12.13 21.46 11.43
CA PHE A 102 12.71 22.05 10.21
C PHE A 102 11.82 23.11 9.56
N ALA A 103 10.56 23.22 9.99
CA ALA A 103 9.61 24.21 9.49
C ALA A 103 9.63 25.53 10.28
N GLU A 104 10.30 25.56 11.43
CA GLU A 104 10.68 26.76 12.21
C GLU A 104 12.07 27.24 11.82
#